data_AF-A0ABD0L4Q0-F1
#
_entry.id   AF-A0ABD0L4Q0-F1
#
_cell.length_a   1.000
_cell.length_b   1.000
_cell.length_c   1.000
_cell.angle_alpha   90.00
_cell.angle_beta   90.00
_cell.angle_gamma   90.00
#
_symmetry.space_group_name_H-M   'P 1'
#
loop_
_entity.id
_entity.type
_entity.pdbx_description
1 polymer ?
#
loop_
_entity_poly.entity_id
_entity_poly.type
_entity_poly.pdbx_seq_one_letter_code
_entity_poly.pdbx_strand_id
1 'polypeptide(L)'
;MELLCRDRMGAFNATFFRLWSCSMCYSYLFHESNPAFTSNMPDGHQLVGLPVVPRLGGLVVSPDVDDPDAMSVVCSTLRSAECDRWTRCCKAAEECCREQLMTPYPGTDHSRSRSSREEKVGVRFSPGSAASLLQADPDSEGYQSDGHGATFQMGTLHGGGTGGPQPSPRYCPRTWDGFGCFRDTPAGQTASIYCPAYIDQSDPH
;
A
#
# COMPACT_ATOMS: atom_id res chain seq x y z
N MET A 1 11.12 -11.94 12.69
CA MET A 1 10.16 -11.37 11.73
C MET A 1 10.87 -10.17 11.14
N GLU A 2 11.14 -10.18 9.83
CA GLU A 2 11.76 -9.02 9.18
C GLU A 2 10.76 -7.87 9.21
N LEU A 3 11.22 -6.71 9.66
CA LEU A 3 10.44 -5.48 9.69
C LEU A 3 10.43 -4.93 8.25
N LEU A 4 9.25 -4.92 7.63
CA LEU A 4 9.04 -4.49 6.25
C LEU A 4 8.15 -3.26 6.20
N CYS A 5 8.43 -2.39 5.24
CA CYS A 5 7.65 -1.21 4.90
C CYS A 5 6.66 -1.55 3.79
N ARG A 6 5.39 -1.31 4.07
CA ARG A 6 4.25 -1.61 3.21
C ARG A 6 3.92 -0.41 2.35
N ASP A 7 3.73 -0.66 1.06
CA ASP A 7 3.03 0.22 0.15
C ASP A 7 1.78 -0.47 -0.45
N ARG A 8 1.14 0.16 -1.43
CA ARG A 8 0.00 -0.41 -2.17
C ARG A 8 0.31 -1.68 -2.99
N MET A 9 1.57 -1.85 -3.41
CA MET A 9 2.07 -2.92 -4.26
C MET A 9 2.65 -4.10 -3.47
N GLY A 10 3.10 -3.89 -2.24
CA GLY A 10 3.65 -4.96 -1.41
C GLY A 10 4.34 -4.49 -0.13
N ALA A 11 5.20 -5.34 0.40
CA ALA A 11 6.02 -5.04 1.58
C ALA A 11 7.49 -5.27 1.24
N PHE A 12 8.32 -4.27 1.54
CA PHE A 12 9.72 -4.21 1.14
C PHE A 12 10.62 -3.94 2.34
N ASN A 13 11.89 -4.31 2.26
CA ASN A 13 12.87 -3.83 3.23
C ASN A 13 13.02 -2.30 3.10
N ALA A 14 13.43 -1.62 4.18
CA ALA A 14 13.48 -0.16 4.23
C ALA A 14 14.34 0.47 3.13
N THR A 15 15.48 -0.15 2.79
CA THR A 15 16.39 0.36 1.75
C THR A 15 15.74 0.32 0.37
N PHE A 16 15.12 -0.81 0.02
CA PHE A 16 14.41 -0.95 -1.26
C PHE A 16 13.17 -0.05 -1.29
N PHE A 17 12.43 0.02 -0.19
CA PHE A 17 11.25 0.88 -0.06
C PHE A 17 11.58 2.35 -0.33
N ARG A 18 12.73 2.84 0.14
CA ARG A 18 13.20 4.21 -0.14
C ARG A 18 13.34 4.46 -1.64
N LEU A 19 14.09 3.60 -2.34
CA LEU A 19 14.32 3.75 -3.78
C LEU A 19 13.04 3.59 -4.59
N TRP A 20 12.24 2.57 -4.26
CA TRP A 20 10.92 2.32 -4.85
C TRP A 20 10.00 3.53 -4.70
N SER A 21 9.82 4.02 -3.47
CA SER A 21 8.90 5.13 -3.21
C SER A 21 9.37 6.41 -3.88
N CYS A 22 10.68 6.66 -3.96
CA CYS A 22 11.21 7.81 -4.69
C CYS A 22 11.00 7.75 -6.20
N SER A 23 11.14 6.57 -6.80
CA SER A 23 10.82 6.36 -8.22
C SER A 23 9.34 6.62 -8.49
N MET A 24 8.47 6.07 -7.63
CA MET A 24 7.03 6.24 -7.73
C MET A 24 6.61 7.69 -7.49
N CYS A 25 7.22 8.40 -6.52
CA CYS A 25 7.01 9.83 -6.30
C CYS A 25 7.30 10.65 -7.55
N TYR A 26 8.39 10.37 -8.28
CA TYR A 26 8.68 11.04 -9.54
C TYR A 26 7.57 10.79 -10.57
N SER A 27 7.21 9.51 -10.75
CA SER A 27 6.18 9.12 -11.72
C SER A 27 4.82 9.72 -11.40
N TYR A 28 4.41 9.75 -10.14
CA TYR A 28 3.11 10.29 -9.76
C TYR A 28 3.04 11.81 -9.79
N LEU A 29 4.13 12.51 -9.43
CA LEU A 29 4.13 13.96 -9.43
C LEU A 29 4.27 14.55 -10.84
N PHE A 30 4.91 13.83 -11.77
CA PHE A 30 5.30 14.41 -13.06
C PHE A 30 5.01 13.54 -14.30
N HIS A 31 4.14 12.52 -14.21
CA HIS A 31 3.83 11.64 -15.36
C HIS A 31 3.46 12.42 -16.64
N GLU A 32 2.76 13.55 -16.49
CA GLU A 32 2.33 14.39 -17.61
C GLU A 32 3.21 15.63 -17.83
N SER A 33 3.71 16.23 -16.75
CA SER A 33 4.43 17.49 -16.81
C SER A 33 5.91 17.33 -17.15
N ASN A 34 6.52 16.16 -16.89
CA ASN A 34 7.94 15.91 -17.13
C ASN A 34 8.27 14.46 -17.53
N PRO A 35 8.29 14.14 -18.84
CA PRO A 35 8.57 12.80 -19.34
C PRO A 35 10.08 12.48 -19.42
N ALA A 36 10.94 13.15 -18.65
CA ALA A 36 12.39 12.88 -18.72
C ALA A 36 12.74 11.45 -18.25
N PHE A 37 12.01 10.94 -17.25
CA PHE A 37 12.19 9.60 -16.70
C PHE A 37 10.88 8.83 -16.62
N THR A 38 10.98 7.50 -16.66
CA THR A 38 9.90 6.57 -16.28
C THR A 38 10.40 5.58 -15.24
N SER A 39 9.50 5.07 -14.39
CA SER A 39 9.84 3.98 -13.47
C SER A 39 10.14 2.70 -14.25
N ASN A 40 11.26 2.05 -13.92
CA ASN A 40 11.73 0.82 -14.57
C ASN A 40 10.89 -0.40 -14.16
N MET A 41 9.68 -0.59 -14.65
CA MET A 41 8.90 -1.77 -14.29
C MET A 41 9.49 -3.05 -14.92
N PRO A 42 9.58 -4.19 -14.18
CA PRO A 42 9.07 -4.45 -12.83
C PRO A 42 9.98 -3.99 -11.69
N ASP A 43 11.24 -3.66 -11.99
CA ASP A 43 12.27 -3.15 -11.09
C ASP A 43 12.05 -1.67 -10.72
N GLY A 44 10.83 -1.30 -10.32
CA GLY A 44 10.35 0.09 -10.13
C GLY A 44 11.06 0.91 -9.04
N HIS A 45 12.23 0.47 -8.60
CA HIS A 45 13.18 1.20 -7.77
C HIS A 45 14.20 2.02 -8.57
N GLN A 46 14.15 1.97 -9.90
CA GLN A 46 15.02 2.76 -10.79
C GLN A 46 14.20 3.63 -11.73
N LEU A 47 14.77 4.78 -12.09
CA LEU A 47 14.27 5.64 -13.15
C LEU A 47 15.09 5.43 -14.43
N VAL A 48 14.40 5.27 -15.55
CA VAL A 48 15.00 5.13 -16.89
C VAL A 48 14.75 6.40 -17.68
N GLY A 49 15.81 7.02 -18.17
CA GLY A 49 15.75 8.23 -18.96
C GLY A 49 15.21 7.95 -20.36
N LEU A 50 14.18 8.71 -20.76
CA LEU A 50 13.55 8.56 -22.06
C LEU A 50 14.35 9.29 -23.15
N PRO A 51 14.43 8.73 -24.36
CA PRO A 51 15.21 9.29 -25.47
C PRO A 51 14.64 10.61 -26.01
N VAL A 52 13.48 11.05 -25.50
CA VAL A 52 12.90 12.37 -25.75
C VAL A 52 13.85 13.48 -25.29
N VAL A 53 14.69 13.20 -24.28
CA VAL A 53 15.76 14.10 -23.85
C VAL A 53 17.10 13.54 -24.35
N PRO A 54 17.79 14.22 -25.31
CA PRO A 54 18.99 13.68 -25.97
C PRO A 54 20.15 13.28 -25.05
N ARG A 55 20.16 13.78 -23.80
CA ARG A 55 21.19 13.47 -22.79
C ARG A 55 20.82 12.33 -21.83
N LEU A 56 19.57 11.90 -21.82
CA LEU A 56 19.05 10.95 -20.82
C LEU A 56 18.67 9.59 -21.41
N GLY A 57 18.59 9.45 -22.74
CA GLY A 57 18.19 8.19 -23.37
C GLY A 57 19.02 7.00 -22.89
N GLY A 58 18.38 6.06 -22.18
CA GLY A 58 19.02 4.86 -21.66
C GLY A 58 19.80 5.03 -20.36
N LEU A 59 19.82 6.24 -19.78
CA LEU A 59 20.36 6.47 -18.44
C LEU A 59 19.48 5.76 -17.41
N VAL A 60 20.10 5.03 -16.48
CA VAL A 60 19.40 4.41 -15.36
C VAL A 60 19.93 5.03 -14.07
N VAL A 61 19.03 5.56 -13.26
CA VAL A 61 19.37 6.19 -11.97
C VAL A 61 18.55 5.55 -10.85
N SER A 62 19.22 5.24 -9.73
CA SER A 62 18.53 4.89 -8.49
C SER A 62 18.18 6.20 -7.78
N PRO A 63 16.88 6.52 -7.59
CA PRO A 63 16.45 7.83 -7.12
C PRO A 63 16.63 7.97 -5.61
N ASP A 64 17.87 8.00 -5.15
CA ASP A 64 18.21 8.18 -3.74
C ASP A 64 18.44 9.67 -3.44
N VAL A 65 17.59 10.25 -2.59
CA VAL A 65 17.69 11.66 -2.19
C VAL A 65 18.82 11.94 -1.21
N ASP A 66 19.42 10.90 -0.62
CA ASP A 66 20.60 11.03 0.25
C ASP A 66 21.91 10.96 -0.57
N ASP A 67 21.84 10.53 -1.83
CA ASP A 67 22.97 10.51 -2.76
C ASP A 67 22.99 11.80 -3.59
N PRO A 68 24.00 12.69 -3.42
CA PRO A 68 24.05 13.96 -4.13
C PRO A 68 24.20 13.80 -5.65
N ASP A 69 24.81 12.72 -6.13
CA ASP A 69 24.98 12.47 -7.56
C ASP A 69 23.65 12.04 -8.19
N ALA A 70 22.93 11.12 -7.54
CA ALA A 70 21.60 10.71 -7.96
C ALA A 70 20.60 11.89 -7.91
N MET A 71 20.63 12.67 -6.82
CA MET A 71 19.81 13.86 -6.68
C MET A 71 20.13 14.89 -7.77
N SER A 72 21.41 15.12 -8.08
CA SER A 72 21.81 16.03 -9.16
C SER A 72 21.29 15.57 -10.51
N VAL A 73 21.34 14.27 -10.82
CA VAL A 73 20.82 13.72 -12.08
C VAL A 73 19.31 13.94 -12.19
N VAL A 74 18.54 13.54 -11.18
CA VAL A 74 17.07 13.68 -11.20
C VAL A 74 16.67 15.15 -11.20
N CYS A 75 17.23 15.98 -10.32
CA CYS A 75 16.86 17.39 -10.24
C CYS A 75 17.36 18.22 -11.42
N SER A 76 18.33 17.75 -12.21
CA SER A 76 18.71 18.41 -13.47
C SER A 76 17.60 18.39 -14.51
N THR A 77 16.61 17.49 -14.36
CA THR A 77 15.44 17.41 -15.26
C THR A 77 14.26 18.19 -14.73
N LEU A 78 14.27 18.61 -13.48
CA LEU A 78 13.17 19.26 -12.76
C LEU A 78 13.46 20.75 -12.54
N ARG A 79 12.43 21.58 -12.44
CA ARG A 79 12.57 22.93 -11.88
C ARG A 79 12.87 22.86 -10.39
N SER A 80 13.42 23.93 -9.81
CA SER A 80 13.73 23.96 -8.37
C SER A 80 12.53 23.56 -7.49
N ALA A 81 11.34 24.10 -7.76
CA ALA A 81 10.15 23.76 -7.00
C ALA A 81 9.67 22.31 -7.20
N GLU A 82 9.89 21.73 -8.38
CA GLU A 82 9.56 20.33 -8.69
C GLU A 82 10.53 19.39 -7.98
N CYS A 83 11.83 19.68 -8.04
CA CYS A 83 12.87 18.97 -7.28
C CYS A 83 12.57 18.98 -5.77
N ASP A 84 12.16 20.13 -5.22
CA ASP A 84 11.74 20.25 -3.83
C ASP A 84 10.51 19.39 -3.50
N ARG A 85 9.49 19.40 -4.37
CA ARG A 85 8.28 18.57 -4.22
C ARG A 85 8.62 17.08 -4.21
N TRP A 86 9.42 16.64 -5.18
CA TRP A 86 9.87 15.25 -5.28
C TRP A 86 10.65 14.80 -4.04
N THR A 87 11.61 15.62 -3.60
CA THR A 87 12.40 15.33 -2.40
C THR A 87 11.52 15.21 -1.16
N ARG A 88 10.52 16.08 -1.01
CA ARG A 88 9.55 15.99 0.11
C ARG A 88 8.67 14.75 0.03
N CYS A 89 8.26 14.32 -1.16
CA CYS A 89 7.52 13.07 -1.34
C CYS A 89 8.35 11.86 -0.90
N CYS A 90 9.61 11.78 -1.35
CA CYS A 90 10.59 10.77 -0.91
C CYS A 90 10.71 10.70 0.62
N LYS A 91 10.96 11.86 1.25
CA LYS A 91 11.14 11.92 2.70
C LYS A 91 9.86 11.60 3.48
N ALA A 92 8.69 11.93 2.94
CA ALA A 92 7.42 11.53 3.53
C ALA A 92 7.21 10.01 3.49
N ALA A 93 7.63 9.35 2.42
CA ALA A 93 7.59 7.89 2.32
C ALA A 93 8.54 7.23 3.32
N GLU A 94 9.79 7.70 3.41
CA GLU A 94 10.77 7.23 4.40
C GLU A 94 10.25 7.37 5.83
N GLU A 95 9.64 8.50 6.15
CA GLU A 95 9.03 8.74 7.46
C GLU A 95 7.87 7.77 7.72
N CYS A 96 7.03 7.50 6.71
CA CYS A 96 5.98 6.49 6.82
C CYS A 96 6.54 5.10 7.09
N CYS A 97 7.59 4.71 6.38
CA CYS A 97 8.31 3.46 6.60
C CYS A 97 8.84 3.39 8.03
N ARG A 98 9.49 4.45 8.52
CA ARG A 98 9.94 4.55 9.91
C ARG A 98 8.81 4.34 10.92
N GLU A 99 7.65 4.99 10.71
CA GLU A 99 6.47 4.77 11.57
C GLU A 99 5.99 3.32 11.55
N GLN A 100 6.00 2.67 10.39
CA GLN A 100 5.60 1.26 10.26
C GLN A 100 6.53 0.32 11.03
N LEU A 101 7.83 0.59 11.07
CA LEU A 101 8.81 -0.26 11.77
C LEU A 101 8.80 -0.05 13.28
N MET A 102 8.49 1.16 13.74
CA MET A 102 8.52 1.50 15.17
C MET A 102 7.18 1.23 15.87
N THR A 103 6.06 1.25 15.15
CA THR A 103 4.74 1.16 15.78
C THR A 103 4.27 -0.29 15.82
N PRO A 104 4.09 -0.88 17.02
CA PRO A 104 3.49 -2.20 17.14
C PRO A 104 2.06 -2.19 16.59
N TYR A 105 1.65 -3.28 15.95
CA TYR A 105 0.32 -3.38 15.41
C TYR A 105 -0.73 -3.38 16.55
N PRO A 106 -1.87 -2.69 16.40
CA PRO A 106 -2.94 -2.76 17.39
C PRO A 106 -3.39 -4.22 17.57
N GLY A 107 -3.15 -4.79 18.74
CA GLY A 107 -3.52 -6.17 19.08
C GLY A 107 -2.37 -7.20 19.02
N THR A 108 -1.14 -6.82 18.67
CA THR A 108 0.04 -7.68 18.90
C THR A 108 0.53 -7.52 20.34
N ASP A 109 -0.13 -8.19 21.29
CA ASP A 109 0.39 -8.31 22.64
C ASP A 109 1.55 -9.33 22.66
N HIS A 110 2.79 -8.82 22.69
CA HIS A 110 3.99 -9.64 22.82
C HIS A 110 4.21 -10.19 24.24
N SER A 111 3.28 -9.95 25.18
CA SER A 111 3.39 -10.40 26.58
C SER A 111 3.13 -11.90 26.78
N ARG A 112 2.89 -12.68 25.72
CA ARG A 112 2.84 -14.16 25.80
C ARG A 112 4.14 -14.79 25.34
N SER A 113 5.20 -14.60 26.12
CA SER A 113 6.30 -15.56 26.19
C SER A 113 5.78 -16.87 26.77
N ARG A 114 5.15 -17.72 25.95
CA ARG A 114 4.79 -19.08 26.35
C ARG A 114 5.98 -19.98 26.13
N SER A 115 6.68 -20.20 27.25
CA SER A 115 7.49 -21.38 27.57
C SER A 115 7.20 -22.57 26.67
N SER A 116 8.26 -23.03 26.01
CA SER A 116 8.34 -24.30 25.31
C SER A 116 7.76 -25.43 26.16
N ARG A 117 6.60 -25.95 25.75
CA ARG A 117 6.25 -27.35 25.96
C ARG A 117 5.82 -27.90 24.62
N GLU A 118 6.64 -28.81 24.12
CA GLU A 118 6.36 -29.67 22.98
C GLU A 118 5.01 -30.36 23.17
N GLU A 119 4.08 -30.11 22.26
CA GLU A 119 2.93 -31.01 22.05
C GLU A 119 2.99 -31.52 20.61
N LYS A 120 3.56 -32.71 20.46
CA LYS A 120 3.52 -33.51 19.23
C LYS A 120 2.06 -33.82 18.90
N VAL A 121 1.49 -33.13 17.92
CA VAL A 121 0.22 -33.53 17.32
C VAL A 121 0.52 -34.41 16.11
N GLY A 122 0.31 -35.71 16.29
CA GLY A 122 0.40 -36.70 15.22
C GLY A 122 -0.75 -36.57 14.24
N VAL A 123 -0.43 -36.45 12.95
CA VAL A 123 -1.40 -36.50 11.85
C VAL A 123 -1.75 -37.96 11.57
N ARG A 124 -3.01 -38.35 11.77
CA ARG A 124 -3.55 -39.61 11.26
C ARG A 124 -4.32 -39.34 9.96
N PHE A 125 -3.89 -39.97 8.88
CA PHE A 125 -4.66 -40.08 7.65
C PHE A 125 -5.59 -41.30 7.74
N SER A 126 -6.80 -41.19 7.21
CA SER A 126 -7.62 -42.33 6.80
C SER A 126 -8.21 -42.08 5.41
N PRO A 127 -8.23 -43.10 4.52
CA PRO A 127 -8.60 -42.91 3.13
C PRO A 127 -10.07 -43.23 2.84
N GLY A 128 -10.61 -42.56 1.81
CA GLY A 128 -11.57 -43.10 0.85
C GLY A 128 -13.06 -43.08 1.23
N SER A 129 -13.86 -42.34 0.45
CA SER A 129 -14.82 -42.94 -0.49
C SER A 129 -15.52 -41.87 -1.32
N ALA A 130 -15.62 -42.15 -2.62
CA ALA A 130 -16.26 -41.34 -3.65
C ALA A 130 -17.79 -41.51 -3.65
N ALA A 131 -18.51 -40.48 -4.11
CA ALA A 131 -19.42 -40.55 -5.27
C ALA A 131 -20.50 -39.45 -5.21
N SER A 132 -20.68 -38.79 -6.37
CA SER A 132 -21.95 -38.32 -6.96
C SER A 132 -22.73 -37.19 -6.26
N LEU A 133 -23.47 -36.31 -6.92
CA LEU A 133 -23.76 -35.98 -8.32
C LEU A 133 -24.45 -34.59 -8.28
N LEU A 134 -24.23 -33.80 -9.33
CA LEU A 134 -25.07 -32.76 -9.94
C LEU A 134 -26.29 -32.21 -9.17
N GLN A 135 -26.37 -30.88 -9.03
CA GLN A 135 -27.44 -30.09 -9.68
C GLN A 135 -27.16 -28.59 -9.56
N ALA A 136 -27.05 -27.95 -10.73
CA ALA A 136 -27.18 -26.52 -10.93
C ALA A 136 -28.62 -26.29 -11.43
N ASP A 137 -29.28 -25.26 -10.92
CA ASP A 137 -30.52 -24.75 -11.49
C ASP A 137 -30.39 -23.24 -11.82
N PRO A 138 -31.15 -22.75 -12.81
CA PRO A 138 -30.90 -21.50 -13.53
C PRO A 138 -31.91 -20.38 -13.19
N ASP A 139 -31.59 -19.19 -13.68
CA ASP A 139 -32.48 -18.05 -13.99
C ASP A 139 -33.34 -17.41 -12.88
N SER A 140 -32.96 -16.19 -12.51
CA SER A 140 -33.91 -15.06 -12.55
C SER A 140 -33.17 -13.74 -12.72
N GLU A 141 -33.29 -13.20 -13.92
CA GLU A 141 -33.06 -11.81 -14.23
C GLU A 141 -34.05 -10.91 -13.48
N GLY A 142 -33.57 -9.76 -13.02
CA GLY A 142 -34.37 -8.74 -12.36
C GLY A 142 -33.62 -7.42 -12.33
N TYR A 143 -33.44 -6.81 -13.50
CA TYR A 143 -33.00 -5.43 -13.64
C TYR A 143 -34.21 -4.51 -13.48
N GLN A 144 -34.24 -3.73 -12.39
CA GLN A 144 -35.13 -2.58 -12.25
C GLN A 144 -34.32 -1.40 -11.71
N SER A 145 -34.08 -0.46 -12.62
CA SER A 145 -33.59 0.88 -12.35
C SER A 145 -34.77 1.77 -11.99
N ASP A 146 -34.80 2.29 -10.77
CA ASP A 146 -35.49 3.54 -10.45
C ASP A 146 -34.68 4.28 -9.38
N GLY A 147 -34.16 5.44 -9.76
CA GLY A 147 -33.45 6.31 -8.85
C GLY A 147 -34.44 7.06 -7.97
N HIS A 148 -34.23 7.00 -6.65
CA HIS A 148 -34.40 8.07 -5.66
C HIS A 148 -33.69 7.61 -4.37
N GLY A 149 -33.13 8.56 -3.61
CA GLY A 149 -32.05 8.34 -2.65
C GLY A 149 -32.26 7.23 -1.61
N ALA A 150 -31.20 6.47 -1.33
CA ALA A 150 -31.20 5.46 -0.28
C ALA A 150 -30.54 6.02 1.00
N THR A 151 -31.37 6.44 1.96
CA THR A 151 -30.98 6.43 3.37
C THR A 151 -31.07 4.99 3.84
N PHE A 152 -29.94 4.32 4.07
CA PHE A 152 -29.93 2.94 4.56
C PHE A 152 -29.95 2.96 6.09
N GLN A 153 -31.14 2.92 6.69
CA GLN A 153 -31.28 2.57 8.11
C GLN A 153 -31.14 1.06 8.24
N MET A 154 -30.02 0.59 8.79
CA MET A 154 -29.94 -0.79 9.28
C MET A 154 -30.86 -0.93 10.51
N GLY A 155 -31.90 -1.75 10.37
CA GLY A 155 -32.66 -2.22 11.51
C GLY A 155 -31.80 -3.10 12.42
N THR A 156 -31.55 -2.64 13.63
CA THR A 156 -30.98 -3.46 14.71
C THR A 156 -31.99 -4.52 15.15
N LEU A 157 -31.84 -5.75 14.65
CA LEU A 157 -32.43 -6.92 15.28
C LEU A 157 -31.58 -7.27 16.52
N HIS A 158 -32.11 -6.98 17.71
CA HIS A 158 -31.60 -7.51 18.97
C HIS A 158 -31.87 -9.02 19.03
N GLY A 159 -30.94 -9.81 18.50
CA GLY A 159 -30.85 -11.25 18.77
C GLY A 159 -29.94 -11.48 19.97
N GLY A 160 -30.53 -11.80 21.13
CA GLY A 160 -29.81 -12.34 22.27
C GLY A 160 -29.24 -13.71 21.91
N GLY A 161 -27.92 -13.88 22.02
CA GLY A 161 -27.24 -15.13 21.71
C GLY A 161 -25.77 -15.13 22.13
N THR A 162 -25.51 -15.84 23.23
CA THR A 162 -24.28 -16.53 23.64
C THR A 162 -22.93 -15.80 23.49
N GLY A 163 -22.30 -15.51 24.65
CA GLY A 163 -20.93 -15.01 24.77
C GLY A 163 -19.87 -16.01 24.28
N GLY A 164 -19.71 -16.10 22.96
CA GLY A 164 -18.48 -16.57 22.34
C GLY A 164 -17.36 -15.53 22.50
N PRO A 165 -16.08 -15.91 22.34
CA PRO A 165 -14.98 -14.96 22.31
C PRO A 165 -15.24 -13.91 21.22
N GLN A 166 -15.34 -12.65 21.63
CA GLN A 166 -15.43 -11.52 20.69
C GLN A 166 -14.24 -11.61 19.73
N PRO A 167 -14.44 -11.56 18.40
CA PRO A 167 -13.34 -11.52 17.47
C PRO A 167 -12.48 -10.30 17.79
N SER A 168 -11.16 -10.48 17.85
CA SER A 168 -10.22 -9.37 18.05
C SER A 168 -10.49 -8.29 17.00
N PRO A 169 -10.48 -7.00 17.37
CA PRO A 169 -10.71 -5.92 16.41
C PRO A 169 -9.75 -6.06 15.23
N ARG A 170 -10.29 -6.11 14.00
CA ARG A 170 -9.49 -6.15 12.78
C ARG A 170 -9.16 -4.72 12.37
N TYR A 171 -7.93 -4.51 11.94
CA TYR A 171 -7.47 -3.24 11.39
C TYR A 171 -6.94 -3.46 9.97
N CYS A 172 -6.95 -2.39 9.17
CA CYS A 172 -6.10 -2.24 8.01
C CYS A 172 -4.76 -1.67 8.51
N PRO A 173 -3.62 -2.31 8.20
CA PRO A 173 -2.33 -1.86 8.68
C PRO A 173 -1.91 -0.54 8.05
N ARG A 174 -1.14 0.25 8.81
CA ARG A 174 -0.49 1.47 8.33
C ARG A 174 0.26 1.20 7.03
N THR A 175 0.07 2.02 6.01
CA THR A 175 0.63 1.79 4.67
C THR A 175 0.91 3.11 3.95
N TRP A 176 1.84 3.06 3.00
CA TRP A 176 2.10 4.13 2.04
C TRP A 176 1.32 3.88 0.75
N ASP A 177 0.50 4.82 0.30
CA ASP A 177 -0.30 4.61 -0.92
C ASP A 177 0.37 5.13 -2.21
N GLY A 178 1.55 5.74 -2.08
CA GLY A 178 2.24 6.46 -3.15
C GLY A 178 2.33 7.97 -2.94
N PHE A 179 1.42 8.52 -2.13
CA PHE A 179 1.35 9.94 -1.82
C PHE A 179 1.26 10.23 -0.32
N GLY A 180 0.83 9.29 0.51
CA GLY A 180 0.53 9.57 1.90
C GLY A 180 0.64 8.35 2.79
N CYS A 181 0.90 8.62 4.07
CA CYS A 181 0.98 7.60 5.09
C CYS A 181 -0.37 7.43 5.78
N PHE A 182 -1.07 6.35 5.45
CA PHE A 182 -2.33 5.99 6.11
C PHE A 182 -2.03 5.25 7.40
N ARG A 183 -2.70 5.64 8.49
CA ARG A 183 -2.56 5.01 9.81
C ARG A 183 -3.33 3.69 9.88
N ASP A 184 -3.02 2.91 10.92
CA ASP A 184 -3.83 1.73 11.27
C ASP A 184 -5.30 2.15 11.45
N THR A 185 -6.19 1.54 10.66
CA THR A 185 -7.60 1.95 10.58
C THR A 185 -8.50 0.76 10.91
N PRO A 186 -9.47 0.87 11.83
CA PRO A 186 -10.39 -0.22 12.12
C PRO A 186 -11.11 -0.70 10.85
N ALA A 187 -11.28 -2.01 10.71
CA ALA A 187 -12.01 -2.58 9.58
C ALA A 187 -13.45 -2.03 9.56
N GLY A 188 -13.89 -1.61 8.36
CA GLY A 188 -15.19 -0.96 8.17
C GLY A 188 -15.21 0.55 8.44
N GLN A 189 -14.09 1.16 8.83
CA GLN A 189 -13.96 2.62 8.92
C GLN A 189 -13.17 3.20 7.74
N THR A 190 -13.44 4.46 7.44
CA THR A 190 -12.71 5.23 6.42
C THR A 190 -11.39 5.73 6.97
N ALA A 191 -10.30 5.43 6.28
CA ALA A 191 -9.00 6.03 6.55
C ALA A 191 -8.92 7.41 5.89
N SER A 192 -8.39 8.41 6.58
CA SER A 192 -8.31 9.78 6.06
C SER A 192 -7.01 10.43 6.49
N ILE A 193 -6.41 11.20 5.58
CA ILE A 193 -5.22 12.01 5.79
C ILE A 193 -5.42 13.39 5.17
N TYR A 194 -4.64 14.37 5.61
CA TYR A 194 -4.57 15.65 4.90
C TYR A 194 -3.77 15.48 3.61
N CYS A 195 -4.16 16.22 2.57
CA CYS A 195 -3.41 16.27 1.33
C CYS A 195 -1.97 16.75 1.61
N PRO A 196 -0.94 15.96 1.24
CA PRO A 196 0.45 16.36 1.42
C PRO A 196 0.79 17.64 0.66
N ALA A 197 1.61 18.50 1.25
CA ALA A 197 1.97 19.81 0.69
C ALA A 197 2.87 19.76 -0.56
N TYR A 198 3.40 18.60 -0.93
CA TYR A 198 4.18 18.41 -2.16
C TYR A 198 3.33 18.01 -3.37
N ILE A 199 2.03 17.79 -3.17
CA ILE A 199 1.07 17.68 -4.27
C ILE A 199 0.60 19.08 -4.60
N ASP A 200 0.74 19.47 -5.86
CA ASP A 200 0.20 20.74 -6.34
C ASP A 200 -1.28 20.55 -6.64
N GLN A 201 -2.14 21.32 -5.96
CA GLN A 201 -3.59 21.25 -6.15
C GLN A 201 -4.04 21.87 -7.48
N SER A 202 -3.14 22.52 -8.20
CA SER A 202 -3.40 23.13 -9.50
C SER A 202 -3.00 22.27 -10.70
N ASP A 203 -2.31 21.13 -10.48
CA ASP A 203 -2.08 20.13 -11.52
C ASP A 203 -3.37 19.31 -11.73
N PRO A 204 -4.01 19.34 -12.91
CA PRO A 204 -5.14 18.47 -13.20
C PRO A 204 -4.63 17.03 -13.35
N HIS A 205 -5.04 16.15 -12.43
CA HIS A 205 -4.82 14.70 -12.51
C HIS A 205 -5.73 14.02 -13.52
#